data_AF-A0A845TWQ0-F1
#
_entry.id   AF-A0A845TWQ0-F1
#
_cell.length_a   1.000
_cell.length_b   1.000
_cell.length_c   1.000
_cell.angle_alpha   90.00
_cell.angle_beta   90.00
_cell.angle_gamma   90.00
#
_symmetry.space_group_name_H-M   'P 1'
#
loop_
_entity.id
_entity.type
_entity.pdbx_description
1 polymer ?
#
loop_
_entity_poly.entity_id
_entity_poly.type
_entity_poly.pdbx_seq_one_letter_code
_entity_poly.pdbx_strand_id
1 'polypeptide(L)'
;MPKVSALNRCQHISPSGRQCRMPHAADLLWCTHHARQEDSRAQLALDLLPPTPGFYSGVSVNYVIGRVLVLLASDRISPRKAAVLAHTCQLLLQSLRDVKSELGGEISPELHNTYHALLKGFPPQVVAAYHAANSESAPSASTTPPPNVPDSAPSLPIPHGPAHATA
;
A
#
# COMPACT_ATOMS: atom_id res chain seq x y z
N MET A 1 -52.70 23.89 7.69
CA MET A 1 -51.57 23.29 6.95
C MET A 1 -50.49 22.91 7.95
N PRO A 2 -50.11 21.63 8.10
CA PRO A 2 -49.09 21.25 9.07
C PRO A 2 -47.72 21.71 8.58
N LYS A 3 -47.01 22.47 9.42
CA LYS A 3 -45.63 22.89 9.18
C LYS A 3 -44.75 21.64 9.16
N VAL A 4 -44.17 21.30 8.02
CA VAL A 4 -43.16 20.24 7.91
C VAL A 4 -41.97 20.65 8.78
N SER A 5 -41.90 20.11 9.99
CA SER A 5 -40.82 20.32 10.93
C SER A 5 -39.50 19.96 10.25
N ALA A 6 -38.49 20.82 10.38
CA ALA A 6 -37.15 20.59 9.81
C ALA A 6 -36.53 19.24 10.22
N LEU A 7 -37.03 18.64 11.30
CA LEU A 7 -36.68 17.32 11.83
C LEU A 7 -37.03 16.15 10.89
N ASN A 8 -37.96 16.32 9.96
CA ASN A 8 -38.40 15.23 9.08
C ASN A 8 -37.66 15.16 7.74
N ARG A 9 -36.63 15.98 7.49
CA ARG A 9 -35.91 16.02 6.21
C ARG A 9 -34.67 15.14 6.22
N CYS A 10 -34.37 14.55 5.07
CA CYS A 10 -33.12 13.84 4.82
C CYS A 10 -31.90 14.74 5.09
N GLN A 11 -30.91 14.21 5.80
CA GLN A 11 -29.68 14.92 6.16
C GLN A 11 -28.64 15.00 5.03
N HIS A 12 -28.92 14.46 3.85
CA HIS A 12 -27.98 14.54 2.72
C HIS A 12 -27.87 15.97 2.20
N ILE A 13 -26.64 16.46 2.08
CA ILE A 13 -26.31 17.77 1.51
C ILE A 13 -25.63 17.55 0.16
N SER A 14 -26.18 18.17 -0.89
CA SER A 14 -25.57 18.17 -2.22
C SER A 14 -24.21 18.88 -2.20
N PRO A 15 -23.28 18.56 -3.12
CA PRO A 15 -22.07 19.36 -3.33
C PRO A 15 -22.34 20.87 -3.55
N SER A 16 -23.55 21.23 -3.99
CA SER A 16 -24.02 22.62 -4.10
C SER A 16 -24.45 23.27 -2.77
N GLY A 17 -24.32 22.57 -1.64
CA GLY A 17 -24.75 23.03 -0.31
C GLY A 17 -26.26 22.87 -0.04
N ARG A 18 -27.05 22.38 -1.01
CA ARG A 18 -28.50 22.25 -0.86
C ARG A 18 -28.85 20.95 -0.12
N GLN A 19 -29.61 21.05 0.97
CA GLN A 19 -30.15 19.89 1.67
C GLN A 19 -31.25 19.20 0.85
N CYS A 20 -31.26 17.87 0.86
CA CYS A 20 -32.33 17.09 0.28
C CYS A 20 -33.69 17.46 0.91
N ARG A 21 -34.70 17.66 0.07
CA ARG A 21 -36.06 18.03 0.51
C ARG A 21 -36.95 16.84 0.84
N MET A 22 -36.51 15.63 0.52
CA MET A 22 -37.26 14.40 0.77
C MET A 22 -37.32 14.11 2.28
N PRO A 23 -38.43 13.54 2.76
CA PRO A 23 -38.49 13.10 4.14
C PRO A 23 -37.49 11.96 4.40
N HIS A 24 -36.93 11.90 5.61
CA HIS A 24 -36.15 10.72 6.01
C HIS A 24 -37.09 9.53 6.24
N ALA A 25 -36.59 8.31 6.02
CA ALA A 25 -37.35 7.11 6.34
C ALA A 25 -37.45 6.93 7.86
N ALA A 26 -38.45 6.19 8.34
CA ALA A 26 -38.52 5.80 9.75
C ALA A 26 -37.21 5.08 10.12
N ASP A 27 -36.63 5.48 11.26
CA ASP A 27 -35.38 4.96 11.82
C ASP A 27 -34.08 5.29 11.06
N LEU A 28 -34.14 6.07 9.97
CA LEU A 28 -32.96 6.51 9.22
C LEU A 28 -32.84 8.03 9.18
N LEU A 29 -31.61 8.54 9.11
CA LEU A 29 -31.33 9.98 8.94
C LEU A 29 -31.43 10.44 7.47
N TRP A 30 -31.63 9.50 6.55
CA TRP A 30 -31.70 9.75 5.11
C TRP A 30 -33.03 9.32 4.51
N CYS A 31 -33.38 9.89 3.36
CA CYS A 31 -34.48 9.38 2.55
C CYS A 31 -34.09 8.03 1.94
N THR A 32 -35.08 7.24 1.51
CA THR A 32 -34.87 5.92 0.91
C THR A 32 -33.85 5.92 -0.25
N HIS A 33 -33.83 6.98 -1.06
CA HIS A 33 -32.87 7.13 -2.15
C HIS A 33 -31.42 7.31 -1.65
N HIS A 34 -31.19 8.23 -0.70
CA HIS A 34 -29.84 8.47 -0.18
C HIS A 34 -29.38 7.38 0.79
N ALA A 35 -30.30 6.69 1.47
CA ALA A 35 -29.99 5.49 2.24
C ALA A 35 -29.42 4.40 1.33
N ARG A 36 -30.12 4.06 0.23
CA ARG A 36 -29.62 3.10 -0.76
C ARG A 36 -28.29 3.53 -1.39
N GLN A 37 -28.13 4.83 -1.64
CA GLN A 37 -26.88 5.34 -2.18
C GLN A 37 -25.74 5.16 -1.18
N GLU A 38 -25.97 5.40 0.11
CA GLU A 38 -24.95 5.18 1.12
C GLU A 38 -24.63 3.69 1.29
N ASP A 39 -25.63 2.83 1.33
CA ASP A 39 -25.42 1.38 1.37
C ASP A 39 -24.57 0.90 0.21
N SER A 40 -24.84 1.39 -1.01
CA SER A 40 -24.04 1.05 -2.19
C SER A 40 -22.59 1.56 -2.11
N ARG A 41 -22.36 2.72 -1.47
CA ARG A 41 -21.01 3.27 -1.24
C ARG A 41 -20.25 2.46 -0.19
N ALA A 42 -20.92 2.04 0.88
CA ALA A 42 -20.36 1.18 1.90
C ALA A 42 -19.98 -0.19 1.32
N GLN A 43 -20.85 -0.79 0.51
CA GLN A 43 -20.55 -2.02 -0.22
C GLN A 43 -19.36 -1.86 -1.17
N LEU A 44 -19.29 -0.75 -1.90
CA LEU A 44 -18.14 -0.45 -2.77
C LEU A 44 -16.83 -0.31 -1.98
N ALA A 45 -16.88 0.26 -0.78
CA ALA A 45 -15.72 0.36 0.08
C ALA A 45 -15.25 -1.03 0.56
N LEU A 46 -16.19 -1.91 0.93
CA LEU A 46 -15.90 -3.30 1.27
C LEU A 46 -15.37 -4.11 0.07
N ASP A 47 -15.88 -3.83 -1.13
CA ASP A 47 -15.37 -4.41 -2.37
C ASP A 47 -13.95 -3.91 -2.70
N LEU A 48 -13.60 -2.69 -2.30
CA LEU A 48 -12.29 -2.13 -2.58
C LEU A 48 -11.24 -2.56 -1.55
N LEU A 49 -11.64 -2.62 -0.28
CA LEU A 49 -10.79 -2.90 0.86
C LEU A 49 -11.24 -4.22 1.49
N PRO A 50 -10.62 -5.36 1.15
CA PRO A 50 -10.81 -6.57 1.94
C PRO A 50 -10.36 -6.31 3.39
N PRO A 51 -10.79 -7.14 4.37
CA PRO A 51 -10.33 -7.09 5.74
C PRO A 51 -8.84 -7.47 5.80
N THR A 52 -8.00 -6.52 5.41
CA THR A 52 -6.56 -6.58 5.49
C THR A 52 -6.16 -5.74 6.70
N PRO A 53 -5.19 -6.19 7.52
CA PRO A 53 -4.78 -5.48 8.72
C PRO A 53 -4.06 -4.16 8.41
N GLY A 54 -3.85 -3.83 7.12
CA GLY A 54 -3.32 -2.55 6.68
C GLY A 54 -2.49 -2.63 5.39
N PHE A 55 -1.78 -1.53 5.09
CA PHE A 55 -0.99 -1.34 3.88
C PHE A 55 0.52 -1.51 4.12
N TYR A 56 0.90 -2.48 4.95
CA TYR A 56 2.30 -2.69 5.37
C TYR A 56 3.11 -3.57 4.39
N SER A 57 2.50 -4.01 3.29
CA SER A 57 3.17 -4.87 2.31
C SER A 57 2.87 -4.45 0.88
N GLY A 58 3.81 -4.73 -0.03
CA GLY A 58 3.59 -4.55 -1.46
C GLY A 58 2.42 -5.38 -1.98
N VAL A 59 2.20 -6.58 -1.44
CA VAL A 59 1.09 -7.47 -1.85
C VAL A 59 -0.26 -6.87 -1.52
N SER A 60 -0.46 -6.37 -0.29
CA SER A 60 -1.76 -5.78 0.09
C SER A 60 -2.06 -4.52 -0.71
N VAL A 61 -1.05 -3.68 -0.98
CA VAL A 61 -1.24 -2.49 -1.84
C VAL A 61 -1.53 -2.89 -3.29
N ASN A 62 -0.79 -3.83 -3.87
CA ASN A 62 -1.02 -4.30 -5.24
C ASN A 62 -2.39 -4.98 -5.41
N TYR A 63 -2.86 -5.71 -4.39
CA TYR A 63 -4.22 -6.26 -4.39
C TYR A 63 -5.26 -5.14 -4.56
N VAL A 64 -5.15 -4.07 -3.77
CA VAL A 64 -6.09 -2.94 -3.84
C VAL A 64 -5.99 -2.22 -5.17
N ILE A 65 -4.79 -1.99 -5.73
CA ILE A 65 -4.63 -1.45 -7.09
C ILE A 65 -5.36 -2.32 -8.11
N GLY A 66 -5.23 -3.65 -8.02
CA GLY A 66 -5.96 -4.59 -8.89
C GLY A 66 -7.48 -4.44 -8.77
N ARG A 67 -8.00 -4.29 -7.54
CA ARG A 67 -9.44 -4.03 -7.32
C ARG A 67 -9.88 -2.69 -7.90
N VAL A 68 -9.08 -1.61 -7.76
CA VAL A 68 -9.35 -0.32 -8.41
C VAL A 68 -9.47 -0.51 -9.92
N LEU A 69 -8.57 -1.27 -10.54
CA LEU A 69 -8.59 -1.52 -11.98
C LEU A 69 -9.86 -2.26 -12.41
N VAL A 70 -10.27 -3.30 -11.68
CA VAL A 70 -11.51 -4.04 -11.97
C VAL A 70 -12.75 -3.14 -11.82
N LEU A 71 -12.81 -2.33 -10.77
CA LEU A 71 -13.93 -1.42 -10.51
C LEU A 71 -14.01 -0.29 -11.56
N LEU A 72 -12.85 0.19 -12.04
CA LEU A 72 -12.80 1.18 -13.11
C LEU A 72 -13.24 0.56 -14.43
N ALA A 73 -12.74 -0.64 -14.78
CA ALA A 73 -13.10 -1.33 -16.02
C ALA A 73 -14.58 -1.74 -16.07
N SER A 74 -15.25 -1.84 -14.91
CA SER A 74 -16.68 -2.15 -14.79
C SER A 74 -17.56 -0.90 -14.57
N ASP A 75 -17.02 0.31 -14.78
CA ASP A 75 -17.72 1.60 -14.60
C ASP A 75 -18.37 1.80 -13.21
N ARG A 76 -17.88 1.07 -12.18
CA ARG A 76 -18.38 1.19 -10.81
C ARG A 76 -17.76 2.37 -10.05
N ILE A 77 -16.63 2.89 -10.52
CA ILE A 77 -15.99 4.11 -10.03
C ILE A 77 -15.65 5.04 -11.18
N SER A 78 -15.63 6.36 -10.90
CA SER A 78 -15.25 7.32 -11.94
C SER A 78 -13.72 7.33 -12.17
N PRO A 79 -13.26 7.67 -13.38
CA PRO A 79 -11.82 7.78 -13.68
C PRO A 79 -11.08 8.72 -12.72
N ARG A 80 -11.72 9.82 -12.31
CA ARG A 80 -11.16 10.75 -11.32
C ARG A 80 -10.94 10.08 -9.96
N LYS A 81 -11.90 9.29 -9.48
CA LYS A 81 -11.75 8.54 -8.22
C LYS A 81 -10.64 7.50 -8.34
N ALA A 82 -10.59 6.77 -9.45
CA ALA A 82 -9.55 5.77 -9.71
C ALA A 82 -8.15 6.41 -9.72
N ALA A 83 -7.99 7.57 -10.36
CA ALA A 83 -6.72 8.29 -10.40
C ALA A 83 -6.24 8.71 -9.00
N VAL A 84 -7.14 9.22 -8.15
CA VAL A 84 -6.81 9.56 -6.76
C VAL A 84 -6.40 8.32 -5.98
N LEU A 85 -7.16 7.21 -6.09
CA LEU A 85 -6.83 5.95 -5.41
C LEU A 85 -5.49 5.38 -5.86
N ALA A 86 -5.21 5.39 -7.17
CA ALA A 86 -3.94 4.95 -7.73
C ALA A 86 -2.77 5.80 -7.22
N HIS A 87 -2.94 7.12 -7.14
CA HIS A 87 -1.93 8.00 -6.56
C HIS A 87 -1.69 7.70 -5.08
N THR A 88 -2.75 7.51 -4.28
CA THR A 88 -2.60 7.09 -2.88
C THR A 88 -1.86 5.76 -2.75
N CYS A 89 -2.17 4.77 -3.60
CA CYS A 89 -1.45 3.50 -3.61
C CYS A 89 0.03 3.68 -3.96
N GLN A 90 0.36 4.58 -4.89
CA GLN A 90 1.74 4.91 -5.22
C GLN A 90 2.49 5.50 -4.02
N LEU A 91 1.86 6.39 -3.25
CA LEU A 91 2.44 6.93 -2.02
C LEU A 91 2.67 5.83 -0.97
N LEU A 92 1.70 4.93 -0.82
CA LEU A 92 1.85 3.77 0.09
C LEU A 92 3.03 2.89 -0.32
N LEU A 93 3.17 2.56 -1.61
CA LEU A 93 4.31 1.79 -2.12
C LEU A 93 5.65 2.47 -1.86
N GLN A 94 5.70 3.80 -1.94
CA GLN A 94 6.92 4.58 -1.68
C GLN A 94 7.31 4.53 -0.20
N SER A 95 6.35 4.61 0.71
CA SER A 95 6.60 4.57 2.16
C SER A 95 6.87 3.16 2.70
N LEU A 96 6.63 2.09 1.94
CA LEU A 96 6.81 0.71 2.41
C LEU A 96 8.21 0.40 2.92
N ARG A 97 9.25 1.02 2.33
CA ARG A 97 10.64 0.81 2.77
C ARG A 97 10.87 1.35 4.17
N ASP A 98 10.36 2.54 4.44
CA ASP A 98 10.49 3.23 5.72
C ASP A 98 9.69 2.48 6.79
N VAL A 99 8.44 2.12 6.48
CA VAL A 99 7.58 1.30 7.34
C VAL A 99 8.22 -0.05 7.70
N LYS A 100 8.86 -0.73 6.73
CA LYS A 100 9.57 -1.99 6.99
C LYS A 100 10.76 -1.80 7.93
N SER A 101 11.45 -0.66 7.84
CA SER A 101 12.56 -0.33 8.73
C SER A 101 12.11 0.00 10.15
N GLU A 102 10.99 0.72 10.31
CA GLU A 102 10.38 1.04 11.60
C GLU A 102 9.88 -0.22 12.34
N LEU A 103 9.36 -1.19 11.58
CA LEU A 103 8.93 -2.49 12.09
C LEU A 103 10.09 -3.47 12.37
N GLY A 104 11.35 -3.03 12.27
CA GLY A 104 12.52 -3.87 12.52
C GLY A 104 12.69 -5.02 11.53
N GLY A 105 12.03 -4.97 10.37
CA GLY A 105 12.01 -6.06 9.39
C GLY A 105 11.20 -7.30 9.81
N GLU A 106 10.60 -7.32 11.00
CA GLU A 106 9.75 -8.41 11.44
C GLU A 106 8.36 -8.30 10.80
N ILE A 107 8.04 -9.27 9.95
CA ILE A 107 6.68 -9.46 9.46
C ILE A 107 5.88 -9.99 10.64
N SER A 108 5.02 -9.16 11.25
CA SER A 108 4.08 -9.63 12.27
C SER A 108 3.36 -10.91 11.78
N PRO A 109 3.16 -11.92 12.64
CA PRO A 109 2.46 -13.15 12.26
C PRO A 109 1.06 -12.89 11.66
N GLU A 110 0.42 -11.77 12.02
CA GLU A 110 -0.84 -11.31 11.41
C GLU A 110 -0.67 -10.92 9.93
N LEU A 111 0.44 -10.26 9.59
CA LEU A 111 0.79 -9.90 8.22
C LEU A 111 1.12 -11.15 7.39
N HIS A 112 1.78 -12.15 7.97
CA HIS A 112 2.04 -13.45 7.33
C HIS A 112 0.75 -14.19 6.98
N ASN A 113 -0.20 -14.26 7.92
CA ASN A 113 -1.49 -14.89 7.69
C ASN A 113 -2.31 -14.16 6.62
N THR A 114 -2.28 -12.83 6.63
CA THR A 114 -2.97 -12.01 5.62
C THR A 114 -2.36 -12.20 4.24
N TYR A 115 -1.03 -12.20 4.15
CA TYR A 115 -0.31 -12.49 2.92
C TYR A 115 -0.75 -13.85 2.34
N HIS A 116 -0.82 -14.88 3.19
CA HIS A 116 -1.28 -16.20 2.78
C HIS A 116 -2.78 -16.23 2.38
N ALA A 117 -3.64 -15.46 3.06
CA ALA A 117 -5.06 -15.37 2.74
C ALA A 117 -5.33 -14.66 1.41
N LEU A 118 -4.60 -13.58 1.13
CA LEU A 118 -4.67 -12.87 -0.16
C LEU A 118 -4.21 -13.78 -1.29
N LEU A 119 -3.08 -14.48 -1.11
CA LEU A 119 -2.55 -15.41 -2.12
C LEU A 119 -3.45 -16.62 -2.38
N LYS A 120 -4.17 -17.13 -1.37
CA LYS A 120 -5.17 -18.21 -1.58
C LYS A 120 -6.28 -17.81 -2.55
N GLY A 121 -6.57 -16.52 -2.70
CA GLY A 121 -7.54 -16.01 -3.67
C GLY A 121 -7.00 -15.88 -5.09
N PHE A 122 -5.68 -15.98 -5.30
CA PHE A 122 -5.05 -15.94 -6.61
C PHE A 122 -4.84 -17.36 -7.17
N PRO A 123 -4.90 -17.53 -8.50
CA PRO A 123 -4.58 -18.81 -9.11
C PRO A 123 -3.13 -19.21 -8.77
N PRO A 124 -2.86 -20.50 -8.48
CA PRO A 124 -1.59 -20.97 -7.94
C PRO A 124 -0.39 -20.63 -8.83
N GLN A 125 -0.56 -20.54 -10.15
CA GLN A 125 0.50 -20.11 -11.07
C GLN A 125 0.98 -18.67 -10.82
N VAL A 126 0.09 -17.75 -10.43
CA VAL A 126 0.43 -16.35 -10.15
C VAL A 126 1.18 -16.24 -8.82
N VAL A 127 0.74 -17.02 -7.83
CA VAL A 127 1.40 -17.10 -6.52
C VAL A 127 2.82 -17.65 -6.67
N ALA A 128 3.00 -18.72 -7.44
CA ALA A 128 4.31 -19.31 -7.70
C ALA A 128 5.27 -18.33 -8.40
N ALA A 129 4.78 -17.60 -9.41
CA ALA A 129 5.57 -16.57 -10.11
C ALA A 129 5.99 -15.43 -9.18
N TYR A 130 5.11 -14.98 -8.28
CA TYR A 130 5.43 -13.96 -7.28
C TYR A 130 6.53 -14.42 -6.31
N HIS A 131 6.44 -15.66 -5.80
CA HIS A 131 7.46 -16.21 -4.92
C HIS A 131 8.81 -16.33 -5.62
N ALA A 132 8.84 -16.81 -6.88
CA ALA A 132 10.06 -16.90 -7.67
C ALA A 132 10.74 -15.53 -7.86
N ALA A 133 9.97 -14.53 -8.28
CA ALA A 133 10.48 -13.17 -8.53
C ALA A 133 11.04 -12.48 -7.27
N ASN A 134 10.49 -12.79 -6.09
CA ASN A 134 10.96 -12.19 -4.83
C ASN A 134 12.05 -13.02 -4.12
N SER A 135 12.21 -14.31 -4.44
CA SER A 135 13.34 -15.10 -3.95
C SER A 135 14.67 -14.73 -4.60
N GLU A 136 14.66 -14.22 -5.84
CA GLU A 136 15.86 -13.74 -6.53
C GLU A 136 16.34 -12.36 -6.07
N SER A 137 15.52 -11.64 -5.29
CA SER A 137 15.87 -10.31 -4.74
C SER A 137 16.57 -10.38 -3.38
N ALA A 138 16.89 -11.58 -2.87
CA ALA A 138 17.86 -11.69 -1.78
C ALA A 138 19.22 -11.18 -2.30
N PRO A 139 19.92 -10.28 -1.59
CA PRO A 139 21.23 -9.87 -2.04
C PRO A 139 22.08 -11.14 -2.07
N SER A 140 22.55 -11.50 -3.26
CA SER A 140 23.67 -12.41 -3.39
C SER A 140 24.82 -11.73 -2.64
N ALA A 141 25.01 -12.12 -1.38
CA ALA A 141 26.24 -11.87 -0.65
C ALA A 141 27.34 -12.28 -1.61
N SER A 142 28.05 -11.29 -2.12
CA SER A 142 29.12 -11.48 -3.08
C SER A 142 30.24 -12.17 -2.33
N THR A 143 30.20 -13.49 -2.26
CA THR A 143 31.31 -14.31 -1.81
C THR A 143 32.36 -14.26 -2.92
N THR A 144 33.08 -13.15 -3.01
CA THR A 144 34.40 -13.17 -3.64
C THR A 144 35.32 -13.93 -2.68
N PRO A 145 35.88 -15.09 -3.05
CA PRO A 145 36.96 -15.67 -2.28
C PRO A 145 38.16 -14.71 -2.34
N PRO A 146 38.94 -14.56 -1.26
CA PRO A 146 40.10 -13.67 -1.26
C PRO A 146 41.09 -14.09 -2.35
N PRO A 147 41.74 -13.14 -3.05
CA PRO A 147 42.74 -13.47 -4.04
C PRO A 147 43.94 -14.13 -3.33
N ASN A 148 44.28 -15.31 -3.81
CA ASN A 148 45.44 -16.10 -3.41
C ASN A 148 46.70 -15.27 -3.71
N VAL A 149 47.43 -14.84 -2.68
CA VAL A 149 48.70 -14.13 -2.82
C VAL A 149 49.81 -15.17 -2.83
N PRO A 150 50.51 -15.41 -3.95
CA PRO A 150 51.74 -16.20 -3.92
C PRO A 150 52.87 -15.35 -3.33
N ASP A 151 53.44 -15.92 -2.28
CA ASP A 151 54.62 -15.49 -1.56
C ASP A 151 55.86 -15.54 -2.48
N SER A 152 56.59 -14.41 -2.62
CA SER A 152 58.03 -14.35 -2.97
C SER A 152 58.53 -12.89 -2.97
N ALA A 153 59.38 -12.57 -1.98
CA ALA A 153 60.20 -11.36 -1.85
C ALA A 153 61.36 -11.33 -2.91
N PRO A 154 62.14 -10.24 -3.11
CA PRO A 154 62.98 -9.62 -2.07
C PRO A 154 63.10 -8.07 -2.10
N SER A 155 63.64 -7.59 -0.97
CA SER A 155 63.92 -6.23 -0.50
C SER A 155 64.79 -5.35 -1.41
N LEU A 156 64.52 -4.04 -1.44
CA LEU A 156 65.48 -2.98 -1.80
C LEU A 156 65.24 -1.67 -0.98
N PRO A 157 66.26 -0.81 -0.83
CA PRO A 157 66.55 -0.11 0.43
C PRO A 157 65.94 1.29 0.58
N ILE A 158 65.78 1.68 1.84
CA ILE A 158 65.36 3.00 2.32
C ILE A 158 66.45 4.05 2.05
N PRO A 159 66.16 5.21 1.43
CA PRO A 159 67.06 6.35 1.48
C PRO A 159 66.77 7.21 2.71
N HIS A 160 67.79 7.39 3.55
CA HIS A 160 67.81 8.38 4.62
C HIS A 160 67.83 9.81 4.02
N GLY A 161 66.85 10.64 4.38
CA GLY A 161 66.87 12.09 4.16
C GLY A 161 67.36 12.83 5.42
N PRO A 162 68.13 13.93 5.29
CA PRO A 162 68.96 14.43 6.37
C PRO A 162 68.26 15.39 7.35
N ALA A 163 68.86 15.38 8.54
CA ALA A 163 68.70 16.21 9.73
C ALA A 163 68.17 17.65 9.56
N HIS A 164 67.22 17.96 10.44
CA HIS A 164 66.94 19.32 10.92
C HIS A 164 68.19 19.94 11.57
N ALA A 165 68.56 21.14 11.14
CA ALA A 165 69.44 22.03 11.88
C ALA A 165 68.61 23.19 12.46
N THR A 166 68.55 23.24 13.78
CA THR A 166 68.16 24.39 14.59
C THR A 166 69.38 25.28 14.82
N ALA A 167 69.27 26.56 14.45
CA ALA A 167 69.77 27.75 15.16
C ALA A 167 69.64 28.98 14.26
#